data_AF-A0A9Q1LBJ6-F1
#
_entry.id   AF-A0A9Q1LBJ6-F1
#
_cell.length_a   1.000
_cell.length_b   1.000
_cell.length_c   1.000
_cell.angle_alpha   90.00
_cell.angle_beta   90.00
_cell.angle_gamma   90.00
#
_symmetry.space_group_name_H-M   'P 1'
#
loop_
_entity.id
_entity.type
_entity.pdbx_description
1 polymer ?
#
loop_
_entity_poly.entity_id
_entity_poly.type
_entity_poly.pdbx_seq_one_letter_code
_entity_poly.pdbx_strand_id
1 'polypeptide(L)'
;MLMLKFFYNVILANKSGIVGGSGKVLNSGPNDHIFIYYTDHGGPGIVSMPNGENVFANDLVDVLKKKHASGTYDRLVFYLEACESGSMFDGLLPEGLDIYVMTASKPDEDSWATYCGEGTPEDPCLVECPPH
;
A
#
# COMPACT_ATOMS: atom_id res chain seq x y z
N MET A 1 5.50 2.77 15.69
CA MET A 1 4.72 4.00 15.79
C MET A 1 5.15 5.15 14.85
N LEU A 2 6.43 5.43 14.60
CA LEU A 2 6.84 6.63 13.80
C LEU A 2 6.54 6.51 12.29
N MET A 3 6.85 5.39 11.64
CA MET A 3 6.72 5.26 10.19
C MET A 3 5.28 5.06 9.68
N LEU A 4 4.45 4.31 10.41
CA LEU A 4 3.01 4.17 10.10
C LEU A 4 2.32 5.54 10.00
N LYS A 5 2.51 6.38 11.03
CA LYS A 5 1.95 7.73 11.07
C LYS A 5 2.49 8.60 9.93
N PHE A 6 3.77 8.45 9.59
CA PHE A 6 4.35 9.15 8.45
C PHE A 6 3.64 8.79 7.14
N PHE A 7 3.44 7.51 6.86
CA PHE A 7 2.75 7.03 5.65
C PHE A 7 1.34 7.61 5.52
N TYR A 8 0.54 7.54 6.58
CA TYR A 8 -0.82 8.08 6.58
C TYR A 8 -0.84 9.61 6.45
N ASN A 9 0.06 10.31 7.13
CA ASN A 9 0.15 11.77 7.03
C ASN A 9 0.57 12.24 5.62
N VAL A 10 1.43 11.48 4.93
CA VAL A 10 1.76 11.74 3.52
C VAL A 10 0.52 11.63 2.64
N ILE A 11 -0.26 10.55 2.77
CA ILE A 11 -1.47 10.33 1.97
C ILE A 11 -2.50 11.45 2.21
N LEU A 12 -2.70 11.82 3.48
CA LEU A 12 -3.70 12.81 3.90
C LEU A 12 -3.23 14.27 3.80
N ALA A 13 -2.06 14.53 3.22
CA ALA A 13 -1.46 15.87 3.16
C ALA A 13 -1.27 16.55 4.54
N ASN A 14 -1.20 15.79 5.63
CA ASN A 14 -1.06 16.32 6.99
C ASN A 14 0.41 16.65 7.30
N LYS A 15 0.88 17.78 6.78
CA LYS A 15 2.27 18.23 6.96
C LYS A 15 2.66 18.44 8.42
N SER A 16 1.74 18.89 9.28
CA SER A 16 1.99 19.07 10.73
C SER A 16 2.24 17.77 11.48
N GLY A 17 1.74 16.64 10.97
CA GLY A 17 1.97 15.31 11.54
C GLY A 17 3.28 14.66 11.11
N ILE A 18 4.04 15.28 10.19
CA ILE A 18 5.31 14.76 9.71
C ILE A 18 6.43 15.16 10.67
N VAL A 19 7.07 14.15 11.28
CA VAL A 19 8.25 14.31 12.13
C VAL A 19 9.44 13.66 11.43
N GLY A 20 10.41 14.47 11.00
CA GLY A 20 11.55 14.03 10.19
C GLY A 20 11.29 14.01 8.68
N GLY A 21 12.21 13.44 7.90
CA GLY A 21 12.13 13.39 6.44
C GLY A 21 12.17 14.78 5.77
N SER A 22 11.74 14.86 4.50
CA SER A 22 11.73 16.11 3.73
C SER A 22 10.50 17.00 3.98
N GLY A 23 9.49 16.49 4.68
CA GLY A 23 8.20 17.18 4.84
C GLY A 23 7.32 17.20 3.59
N LYS A 24 7.68 16.43 2.54
CA LYS A 24 6.86 16.28 1.33
C LYS A 24 5.65 15.38 1.64
N VAL A 25 4.49 15.79 1.14
CA VAL A 25 3.20 15.09 1.30
C VAL A 25 2.40 15.16 -0.02
N LEU A 26 1.31 14.40 -0.14
CA LEU A 26 0.40 14.46 -1.30
C LEU A 26 -0.52 15.69 -1.23
N ASN A 27 0.08 16.88 -1.37
CA ASN A 27 -0.64 18.15 -1.45
C ASN A 27 -1.25 18.34 -2.86
N SER A 28 -2.20 17.48 -3.18
CA SER A 28 -2.87 17.38 -4.48
C SER A 28 -4.20 18.13 -4.53
N GLY A 29 -4.66 18.47 -5.72
CA GLY A 29 -5.96 19.07 -6.02
C GLY A 29 -6.96 18.09 -6.64
N PRO A 30 -8.21 18.52 -6.89
CA PRO A 30 -9.30 17.66 -7.36
C PRO A 30 -9.10 17.06 -8.76
N ASN A 31 -8.17 17.60 -9.56
CA ASN A 31 -7.91 17.13 -10.92
C ASN A 31 -6.62 16.30 -11.02
N ASP A 32 -5.93 16.09 -9.89
CA ASP A 32 -4.65 15.39 -9.89
C ASP A 32 -4.86 13.87 -9.89
N HIS A 33 -3.92 13.16 -10.52
CA HIS A 33 -3.86 11.71 -10.50
C HIS A 33 -2.79 11.23 -9.53
N ILE A 34 -3.13 10.26 -8.69
CA ILE A 34 -2.24 9.72 -7.67
C ILE A 34 -1.90 8.27 -8.03
N PHE A 35 -0.60 7.94 -7.99
CA PHE A 35 -0.14 6.57 -8.02
C PHE A 35 0.59 6.25 -6.71
N ILE A 36 0.14 5.22 -6.01
CA ILE A 36 0.79 4.69 -4.81
C ILE A 36 1.30 3.29 -5.14
N TYR A 37 2.57 3.05 -4.85
CA TYR A 37 3.16 1.73 -4.93
C TYR A 37 3.76 1.37 -3.57
N TYR A 38 3.38 0.22 -3.05
CA TYR A 38 3.92 -0.36 -1.83
C TYR A 38 4.44 -1.76 -2.14
N THR A 39 5.62 -2.08 -1.58
CA THR A 39 6.25 -3.40 -1.72
C THR A 39 6.98 -3.75 -0.42
N ASP A 40 6.61 -4.87 0.19
CA ASP A 40 7.23 -5.45 1.38
C ASP A 40 6.59 -6.83 1.68
N HIS A 41 6.85 -7.38 2.86
CA HIS A 41 6.12 -8.50 3.44
C HIS A 41 4.66 -8.15 3.81
N GLY A 42 3.79 -9.14 3.67
CA GLY A 42 2.38 -9.09 4.06
C GLY A 42 1.94 -10.30 4.86
N GLY A 43 0.70 -10.23 5.32
CA GLY A 43 -0.03 -11.27 6.03
C GLY A 43 -1.53 -11.02 5.89
N PRO A 44 -2.40 -11.92 6.37
CA PRO A 44 -3.84 -11.69 6.34
C PRO A 44 -4.24 -10.38 7.04
N GLY A 45 -4.67 -9.39 6.26
CA GLY A 45 -5.12 -8.07 6.70
C GLY A 45 -4.01 -7.13 7.18
N ILE A 46 -2.73 -7.42 6.90
CA ILE A 46 -1.60 -6.60 7.31
C ILE A 46 -0.51 -6.50 6.25
N VAL A 47 0.21 -5.37 6.22
CA VAL A 47 1.51 -5.25 5.54
C VAL A 47 2.54 -4.59 6.45
N SER A 48 3.81 -4.93 6.27
CA SER A 48 4.88 -4.60 7.21
C SER A 48 5.34 -3.15 7.14
N MET A 49 5.99 -2.67 8.19
CA MET A 49 6.77 -1.44 8.12
C MET A 49 8.16 -1.74 8.67
N PRO A 50 9.24 -1.17 8.12
CA PRO A 50 10.60 -1.49 8.54
C PRO A 50 10.89 -1.09 9.99
N ASN A 51 10.05 -0.23 10.60
CA ASN A 51 10.04 -0.06 12.04
C ASN A 51 8.65 0.27 12.58
N GLY A 52 8.40 -0.18 13.80
CA GLY A 52 7.21 0.20 14.55
C GLY A 52 6.03 -0.75 14.34
N GLU A 53 4.89 -0.19 13.94
CA GLU A 53 3.65 -0.95 13.82
C GLU A 53 3.38 -1.21 12.34
N ASN A 54 2.80 -2.37 12.04
CA ASN A 54 2.35 -2.74 10.70
C ASN A 54 1.17 -1.85 10.27
N VAL A 55 0.94 -1.82 8.97
CA VAL A 55 -0.26 -1.24 8.36
C VAL A 55 -1.36 -2.28 8.41
N PHE A 56 -2.45 -2.00 9.11
CA PHE A 56 -3.65 -2.85 9.10
C PHE A 56 -4.60 -2.43 7.99
N ALA A 57 -5.28 -3.41 7.38
CA ALA A 57 -6.18 -3.21 6.25
C ALA A 57 -7.28 -2.17 6.50
N ASN A 58 -7.95 -2.26 7.66
CA ASN A 58 -9.01 -1.34 8.06
C ASN A 58 -8.50 0.11 8.17
N ASP A 59 -7.32 0.31 8.75
CA ASP A 59 -6.73 1.64 8.95
C ASP A 59 -6.32 2.25 7.61
N LEU A 60 -5.73 1.45 6.71
CA LEU A 60 -5.37 1.89 5.35
C LEU A 60 -6.62 2.30 4.56
N VAL A 61 -7.66 1.46 4.57
CA VAL A 61 -8.93 1.76 3.89
C VAL A 61 -9.58 3.02 4.46
N ASP A 62 -9.53 3.24 5.77
CA ASP A 62 -10.05 4.46 6.39
C ASP A 62 -9.26 5.70 5.99
N VAL A 63 -7.94 5.59 5.83
CA VAL A 63 -7.10 6.66 5.29
C VAL A 63 -7.48 6.97 3.83
N LEU A 64 -7.70 5.95 3.00
CA LEU A 64 -8.15 6.13 1.62
C LEU A 64 -9.54 6.77 1.52
N LYS A 65 -10.49 6.36 2.37
CA LYS A 65 -11.81 7.01 2.49
C LYS A 65 -11.69 8.47 2.89
N LYS A 66 -10.83 8.80 3.86
CA LYS A 66 -10.56 10.19 4.26
C LYS A 66 -9.93 10.99 3.12
N LYS A 67 -9.01 10.38 2.36
CA LYS A 67 -8.42 11.01 1.18
C LYS A 67 -9.49 11.29 0.12
N HIS A 68 -10.39 10.35 -0.15
CA HIS A 68 -11.53 10.55 -1.06
C HIS A 68 -12.43 11.70 -0.59
N ALA A 69 -12.85 11.67 0.68
CA ALA A 69 -13.73 12.69 1.26
C ALA A 69 -13.14 14.11 1.22
N SER A 70 -11.81 14.25 1.15
CA SER A 70 -11.16 15.54 1.00
C SER A 70 -11.30 16.16 -0.40
N GLY A 71 -11.69 15.38 -1.42
CA GLY A 71 -11.83 15.86 -2.80
C GLY A 71 -10.51 16.31 -3.43
N THR A 72 -9.39 15.68 -3.05
CA THR A 72 -8.04 16.11 -3.46
C THR A 72 -7.38 15.17 -4.46
N TYR A 73 -8.16 14.49 -5.31
CA TYR A 73 -7.70 13.78 -6.51
C TYR A 73 -8.89 13.50 -7.43
N ASP A 74 -8.62 13.28 -8.72
CA ASP A 74 -9.60 12.79 -9.70
C ASP A 74 -9.57 11.26 -9.76
N ARG A 75 -8.37 10.67 -9.84
CA ARG A 75 -8.17 9.22 -9.88
C ARG A 75 -6.98 8.80 -9.02
N LEU A 76 -7.11 7.68 -8.32
CA LEU A 76 -6.01 7.07 -7.56
C LEU A 76 -5.82 5.61 -7.98
N VAL A 77 -4.58 5.23 -8.26
CA VAL A 77 -4.16 3.84 -8.49
C VAL A 77 -3.24 3.40 -7.35
N PHE A 78 -3.54 2.25 -6.76
CA PHE A 78 -2.74 1.67 -5.69
C PHE A 78 -2.24 0.28 -6.13
N TYR A 79 -0.93 0.11 -6.26
CA TYR A 79 -0.29 -1.19 -6.48
C TYR A 79 0.31 -1.67 -5.16
N LEU A 80 -0.05 -2.89 -4.76
CA LEU A 80 0.38 -3.51 -3.50
C LEU A 80 1.05 -4.86 -3.78
N GLU A 81 2.37 -4.89 -3.64
CA GLU A 81 3.18 -6.12 -3.68
C GLU A 81 3.44 -6.61 -2.24
N ALA A 82 2.81 -7.73 -1.88
CA ALA A 82 3.02 -8.45 -0.61
C ALA A 82 2.29 -9.81 -0.64
N CYS A 83 2.70 -10.75 0.22
CA CYS A 83 1.89 -11.93 0.57
C CYS A 83 0.51 -11.51 1.08
N GLU A 84 -0.51 -12.29 0.73
CA GLU A 84 -1.92 -12.06 1.05
C GLU A 84 -2.40 -10.63 0.73
N SER A 85 -1.78 -9.94 -0.22
CA SER A 85 -2.05 -8.51 -0.51
C SER A 85 -3.52 -8.25 -0.86
N GLY A 86 -4.23 -9.20 -1.46
CA GLY A 86 -5.67 -9.13 -1.68
C GLY A 86 -6.49 -8.89 -0.40
N SER A 87 -6.05 -9.43 0.74
CA SER A 87 -6.72 -9.31 2.04
C SER A 87 -6.74 -7.89 2.60
N MET A 88 -5.90 -7.00 2.07
CA MET A 88 -5.87 -5.59 2.45
C MET A 88 -7.10 -4.81 1.97
N PHE A 89 -7.82 -5.33 0.97
CA PHE A 89 -8.94 -4.62 0.33
C PHE A 89 -10.21 -5.46 0.19
N ASP A 90 -10.11 -6.79 0.15
CA ASP A 90 -11.25 -7.70 -0.05
C ASP A 90 -12.34 -7.50 1.01
N GLY A 91 -13.56 -7.20 0.54
CA GLY A 91 -14.70 -6.86 1.40
C GLY A 91 -14.58 -5.57 2.23
N LEU A 92 -13.47 -4.82 2.11
CA LEU A 92 -13.18 -3.64 2.94
C LEU A 92 -13.24 -2.32 2.17
N LEU A 93 -12.67 -2.28 0.96
CA LEU A 93 -12.63 -1.08 0.11
C LEU A 93 -13.95 -0.96 -0.68
N PRO A 94 -14.79 0.07 -0.41
CA PRO A 94 -16.03 0.23 -1.15
C PRO A 94 -15.78 0.78 -2.55
N GLU A 95 -16.69 0.46 -3.47
CA GLU A 95 -16.75 1.08 -4.79
C GLU A 95 -17.11 2.57 -4.72
N GLY A 96 -16.90 3.29 -5.83
CA GLY A 96 -17.29 4.70 -5.97
C GLY A 96 -16.31 5.70 -5.37
N LEU A 97 -15.13 5.26 -4.92
CA LEU A 97 -14.08 6.15 -4.40
C LEU A 97 -13.13 6.69 -5.47
N ASP A 98 -13.30 6.34 -6.75
CA ASP A 98 -12.33 6.64 -7.81
C ASP A 98 -10.91 6.10 -7.54
N ILE A 99 -10.84 5.00 -6.78
CA ILE A 99 -9.63 4.25 -6.45
C ILE A 99 -9.66 2.92 -7.20
N TYR A 100 -8.59 2.63 -7.95
CA TYR A 100 -8.31 1.31 -8.51
C TYR A 100 -7.16 0.66 -7.73
N VAL A 101 -7.33 -0.59 -7.32
CA VAL A 101 -6.28 -1.36 -6.63
C VAL A 101 -5.85 -2.55 -7.45
N MET A 102 -4.55 -2.86 -7.40
CA MET A 102 -3.97 -4.07 -7.96
C MET A 102 -3.08 -4.69 -6.91
N THR A 103 -3.31 -5.97 -6.61
CA THR A 103 -2.57 -6.73 -5.61
C THR A 103 -1.78 -7.83 -6.30
N ALA A 104 -0.63 -8.19 -5.73
CA ALA A 104 0.22 -9.25 -6.26
C ALA A 104 -0.40 -10.64 -6.10
N SER A 105 -1.22 -10.83 -5.06
CA SER A 105 -1.82 -12.13 -4.72
C SER A 105 -3.27 -12.00 -4.23
N LYS A 106 -3.96 -13.14 -4.14
CA LYS A 106 -5.28 -13.27 -3.48
C LYS A 106 -5.18 -13.08 -1.96
N PRO A 107 -6.32 -12.96 -1.25
CA PRO A 107 -6.32 -12.82 0.21
C PRO A 107 -5.67 -13.95 1.01
N ASP A 108 -5.51 -15.14 0.41
CA ASP A 108 -4.99 -16.36 1.04
C ASP A 108 -3.83 -16.98 0.23
N GLU A 109 -3.09 -16.14 -0.50
CA GLU A 109 -2.02 -16.55 -1.41
C GLU A 109 -0.74 -15.74 -1.17
N ASP A 110 0.38 -16.43 -1.11
CA ASP A 110 1.71 -15.83 -1.04
C ASP A 110 2.05 -15.11 -2.36
N SER A 111 2.81 -14.02 -2.26
CA SER A 111 3.49 -13.44 -3.41
C SER A 111 4.91 -14.00 -3.54
N TRP A 112 5.46 -13.89 -4.74
CA TRP A 112 6.72 -14.55 -5.10
C TRP A 112 7.77 -13.54 -5.54
N ALA A 113 8.95 -13.62 -4.94
CA ALA A 113 10.10 -12.84 -5.35
C ALA A 113 10.66 -13.35 -6.68
N THR A 114 11.32 -12.47 -7.42
CA THR A 114 12.02 -12.80 -8.67
C THR A 114 13.49 -12.40 -8.63
N TYR A 115 14.29 -12.88 -9.59
CA TYR A 115 15.74 -12.67 -9.67
C TYR A 115 16.54 -13.23 -8.48
N CYS A 116 16.12 -14.36 -7.92
CA CYS A 116 16.70 -14.96 -6.71
C CYS A 116 18.05 -15.67 -6.92
N GLY A 117 18.74 -15.40 -8.03
CA GLY A 117 20.01 -16.06 -8.39
C GLY A 117 19.86 -17.46 -8.98
N GLU A 118 18.66 -18.04 -8.97
CA GLU A 118 18.38 -19.39 -9.50
C GLU A 118 17.26 -19.36 -10.56
N GLY A 119 17.52 -18.80 -11.74
CA GLY A 119 16.55 -18.77 -12.85
C GLY A 119 17.21 -18.40 -14.17
N THR A 120 16.46 -18.49 -15.26
CA THR A 120 16.89 -18.02 -16.59
C THR A 120 16.06 -16.80 -17.00
N PRO A 121 16.46 -16.03 -18.03
CA PRO A 121 15.62 -14.94 -18.57
C PRO A 121 14.23 -15.41 -19.06
N GLU A 122 14.09 -16.71 -19.36
CA GLU A 122 12.87 -17.35 -19.86
C GLU A 122 12.06 -18.02 -18.74
N ASP A 123 12.69 -18.29 -17.60
CA ASP A 123 12.12 -18.94 -16.42
C ASP A 123 12.63 -18.22 -15.16
N PRO A 124 11.99 -17.09 -14.78
CA PRO A 124 12.39 -16.35 -13.60
C PRO A 124 12.16 -17.21 -12.36
N CYS A 125 13.18 -17.32 -11.50
CA CYS A 125 13.04 -17.94 -10.19
C CYS A 125 11.90 -17.26 -9.45
N LEU A 126 10.79 -17.96 -9.21
CA LEU A 126 9.76 -17.50 -8.30
C LEU A 126 10.01 -18.22 -6.97
N VAL A 127 10.45 -17.49 -5.93
CA VAL A 127 10.55 -18.03 -4.56
C VAL A 127 9.53 -17.37 -3.66
N GLU A 128 8.90 -18.20 -2.82
CA GLU A 128 7.90 -17.78 -1.85
C GLU A 128 8.56 -16.76 -0.90
N CYS A 129 7.83 -15.68 -0.58
CA CYS A 129 8.32 -14.74 0.42
C CYS A 129 8.46 -15.52 1.75
N PRO A 130 9.64 -15.53 2.41
CA PRO A 130 9.83 -16.40 3.58
C PRO A 130 8.83 -16.05 4.68
N PRO A 131 8.10 -17.02 5.26
CA PRO A 131 7.30 -16.76 6.45
C PRO A 131 8.25 -16.40 7.60
N HIS A 132 8.02 -15.25 8.24
CA HIS A 132 8.77 -14.80 9.41
C HIS A 132 8.14 -15.25 10.73
#